data_AF-A0A4U7DB93-F1
#
_entry.id   AF-A0A4U7DB93-F1
#
_cell.length_a   1.000
_cell.length_b   1.000
_cell.length_c   1.000
_cell.angle_alpha   90.00
_cell.angle_beta   90.00
_cell.angle_gamma   90.00
#
_symmetry.space_group_name_H-M   'P 1'
#
loop_
_entity.id
_entity.type
_entity.pdbx_description
1 polymer ?
#
loop_
_entity_poly.entity_id
_entity_poly.type
_entity_poly.pdbx_seq_one_letter_code
_entity_poly.pdbx_strand_id
1 'polypeptide(L)'
;FDLPFLRTRLSHHEREWPFAELPYIDVMEVFSSRFNTSENSLTGVYGELVASGHGTVDPFGESSEAVDAWETGDFEAVVLHNVADIRRTRALMDVAERYCSKSDFSMKSLDPVMDSQ
;
A
#
# COMPACT_ATOMS: atom_id res chain seq x y z
N PHE A 1 3.22 6.62 0.25
CA PHE A 1 3.85 7.09 -1.01
C PHE A 1 2.80 7.35 -2.09
N ASP A 2 1.83 6.46 -2.24
CA ASP A 2 0.93 6.35 -3.39
C ASP A 2 0.03 7.58 -3.62
N LEU A 3 -0.65 8.05 -2.57
CA LEU A 3 -1.62 9.15 -2.68
C LEU A 3 -0.95 10.50 -3.03
N PRO A 4 0.16 10.92 -2.39
CA PRO A 4 0.90 12.11 -2.82
C PRO A 4 1.43 12.01 -4.26
N PHE A 5 1.93 10.84 -4.66
CA PHE A 5 2.43 10.62 -6.02
C PHE A 5 1.30 10.75 -7.05
N LEU A 6 0.17 10.07 -6.81
CA LEU A 6 -0.99 10.12 -7.70
C LEU A 6 -1.58 11.54 -7.79
N ARG A 7 -1.69 12.25 -6.66
CA ARG A 7 -2.15 13.66 -6.64
C ARG A 7 -1.26 14.55 -7.50
N THR A 8 0.06 14.41 -7.37
CA THR A 8 1.03 15.18 -8.16
C THR A 8 0.88 14.90 -9.65
N ARG A 9 0.72 13.64 -10.04
CA ARG A 9 0.52 13.24 -11.44
C ARG A 9 -0.80 13.74 -12.02
N LEU A 10 -1.91 13.61 -11.28
CA LEU A 10 -3.20 14.11 -11.71
C LEU A 10 -3.18 15.63 -11.91
N SER A 11 -2.60 16.37 -10.96
CA SER A 11 -2.43 17.82 -11.05
C SER A 11 -1.61 18.24 -12.29
N HIS A 12 -0.47 17.57 -12.53
CA HIS A 12 0.37 17.83 -13.71
C HIS A 12 -0.36 17.61 -15.04
N HIS A 13 -1.36 16.73 -15.06
CA HIS A 13 -2.17 16.42 -16.24
C HIS A 13 -3.55 17.08 -16.23
N GLU A 14 -3.77 18.08 -15.37
CA GLU A 14 -5.04 18.80 -15.22
C GLU A 14 -6.24 17.86 -15.03
N ARG A 15 -6.04 16.77 -14.29
CA ARG A 15 -7.08 15.79 -13.96
C ARG A 15 -7.60 16.03 -12.54
N GLU A 16 -8.90 15.87 -12.39
CA GLU A 16 -9.56 16.00 -11.09
C GLU A 16 -9.09 14.93 -10.10
N TRP A 17 -9.12 15.27 -8.81
CA TRP A 17 -8.84 14.34 -7.72
C TRP A 17 -10.09 13.49 -7.44
N PRO A 18 -10.06 12.16 -7.69
CA PRO A 18 -11.27 11.33 -7.65
C PRO A 18 -11.64 10.86 -6.24
N PHE A 19 -10.85 11.19 -5.22
CA PHE A 19 -11.01 10.67 -3.85
C PHE A 19 -11.35 11.78 -2.85
N ALA A 20 -11.99 12.86 -3.30
CA ALA A 20 -12.59 13.82 -2.37
C ALA A 20 -13.55 13.09 -1.42
N GLU A 21 -13.60 13.52 -0.16
CA GLU A 21 -14.50 12.98 0.88
C GLU A 21 -14.21 11.53 1.34
N LEU A 22 -13.19 10.87 0.79
CA LEU A 22 -12.80 9.52 1.23
C LEU A 22 -11.74 9.59 2.34
N PRO A 23 -11.99 8.96 3.51
CA PRO A 23 -10.93 8.74 4.48
C PRO A 23 -9.99 7.63 3.98
N TYR A 24 -8.73 7.70 4.40
CA TYR A 24 -7.80 6.60 4.22
C TYR A 24 -7.04 6.30 5.50
N ILE A 25 -6.50 5.09 5.57
CA ILE A 25 -5.63 4.62 6.64
C ILE A 25 -4.32 4.18 5.99
N ASP A 26 -3.21 4.55 6.61
CA ASP A 26 -1.91 3.97 6.28
C ASP A 26 -1.74 2.66 7.06
N VAL A 27 -1.89 1.53 6.36
CA VAL A 27 -1.81 0.20 6.99
C VAL A 27 -0.43 -0.01 7.60
N MET A 28 0.65 0.43 6.95
CA MET A 28 2.01 0.21 7.43
C MET A 28 2.32 1.01 8.70
N GLU A 29 1.67 2.16 8.90
CA GLU A 29 1.74 2.92 10.16
C GLU A 29 1.19 2.13 11.36
N VAL A 30 0.12 1.36 11.15
CA VAL A 30 -0.44 0.48 12.20
C VAL A 30 0.56 -0.62 12.54
N PHE A 31 1.15 -1.28 11.53
CA PHE A 31 2.10 -2.37 11.76
C PHE A 31 3.38 -1.91 12.45
N SER A 32 3.94 -0.78 12.01
CA SER A 32 5.14 -0.20 12.63
C SER A 32 4.97 0.26 14.09
N SER A 33 3.73 0.56 14.52
CA SER A 33 3.47 1.08 15.87
C SER A 33 2.84 0.06 16.82
N ARG A 34 2.13 -0.95 16.29
CA ARG A 34 1.36 -1.91 17.10
C ARG A 34 1.87 -3.35 17.05
N PHE A 35 2.71 -3.68 16.09
CA PHE A 35 3.24 -5.04 15.93
C PHE A 35 4.76 -5.02 16.08
N ASN A 36 5.29 -6.05 16.73
CA ASN A 36 6.73 -6.21 16.94
C ASN A 36 7.33 -7.05 15.82
N THR A 37 7.36 -6.50 14.60
CA THR A 37 8.02 -7.13 13.45
C THR A 37 9.48 -6.71 13.37
N SER A 38 10.34 -7.58 12.84
CA SER A 38 11.74 -7.22 12.55
C SER A 38 11.89 -6.47 11.23
N GLU A 39 10.96 -6.67 10.30
CA GLU A 39 10.89 -6.00 9.02
C GLU A 39 9.91 -4.82 9.02
N ASN A 40 10.12 -3.87 8.10
CA ASN A 40 9.25 -2.71 7.88
C ASN A 40 8.73 -2.58 6.44
N SER A 41 9.07 -3.53 5.56
CA SER A 41 8.54 -3.63 4.22
C SER A 41 7.21 -4.38 4.21
N LEU A 42 6.36 -4.13 3.21
CA LEU A 42 5.08 -4.85 3.07
C LEU A 42 5.30 -6.37 2.99
N THR A 43 6.25 -6.81 2.16
CA THR A 43 6.60 -8.23 1.99
C THR A 43 7.17 -8.84 3.26
N GLY A 44 8.06 -8.13 3.97
CA GLY A 44 8.66 -8.61 5.21
C GLY A 44 7.65 -8.74 6.34
N VAL A 45 6.84 -7.70 6.58
CA VAL A 45 5.76 -7.72 7.60
C VAL A 45 4.73 -8.81 7.28
N TYR A 46 4.34 -8.95 6.01
CA TYR A 46 3.47 -10.05 5.57
C TYR A 46 4.11 -11.42 5.80
N GLY A 47 5.40 -11.56 5.53
CA GLY A 47 6.19 -12.77 5.77
C GLY A 47 6.15 -13.22 7.22
N GLU A 48 6.35 -12.28 8.15
CA GLU A 48 6.38 -12.57 9.59
C GLU A 48 5.00 -12.88 10.18
N LEU A 49 3.95 -12.16 9.74
CA LEU A 49 2.64 -12.18 10.42
C LEU A 49 1.60 -13.08 9.75
N VAL A 50 1.72 -13.33 8.44
CA VAL A 50 0.69 -14.02 7.66
C VAL A 50 1.24 -15.27 6.97
N ALA A 51 2.43 -15.18 6.38
CA ALA A 51 2.94 -16.21 5.47
C ALA A 51 3.31 -17.52 6.18
N SER A 52 2.31 -18.38 6.39
CA SER A 52 2.48 -19.82 6.58
C SER A 52 1.86 -20.56 5.38
N GLY A 53 2.65 -20.76 4.33
CA GLY A 53 2.36 -21.76 3.29
C GLY A 53 1.48 -21.36 2.10
N HIS A 54 1.23 -20.07 1.85
CA HIS A 54 0.49 -19.62 0.66
C HIS A 54 1.44 -19.05 -0.39
N GLY A 55 1.46 -19.64 -1.59
CA GLY A 55 2.22 -19.11 -2.73
C GLY A 55 1.70 -17.73 -3.14
N THR A 56 2.62 -16.82 -3.46
CA THR A 56 2.29 -15.52 -4.03
C THR A 56 2.17 -15.60 -5.55
N VAL A 57 1.33 -14.76 -6.15
CA VAL A 57 1.29 -14.56 -7.62
C VAL A 57 2.40 -13.65 -8.11
N ASP A 58 3.14 -13.04 -7.18
CA ASP A 58 4.25 -12.13 -7.43
C ASP A 58 5.43 -12.89 -8.05
N PRO A 59 5.88 -12.53 -9.26
CA PRO A 59 7.01 -13.20 -9.90
C PRO A 59 8.37 -12.73 -9.35
N PHE A 60 8.41 -11.64 -8.58
CA PHE A 60 9.66 -11.02 -8.13
C PHE A 60 10.10 -11.53 -6.75
N GLY A 61 11.41 -11.63 -6.56
CA GLY A 61 12.00 -11.83 -5.23
C GLY A 61 12.06 -10.51 -4.47
N GLU A 62 12.41 -9.43 -5.17
CA GLU A 62 12.55 -8.08 -4.65
C GLU A 62 11.70 -7.07 -5.44
N SER A 63 11.04 -6.14 -4.75
CA SER A 63 10.17 -5.14 -5.40
C SER A 63 10.90 -4.25 -6.43
N SER A 64 12.22 -4.10 -6.33
CA SER A 64 13.01 -3.32 -7.31
C SER A 64 13.01 -3.93 -8.72
N GLU A 65 12.84 -5.25 -8.83
CA GLU A 65 12.80 -5.95 -10.12
C GLU A 65 11.61 -5.51 -11.00
N ALA A 66 10.54 -4.97 -10.38
CA ALA A 66 9.40 -4.43 -11.11
C ALA A 66 9.76 -3.20 -11.97
N VAL A 67 10.84 -2.48 -11.64
CA VAL A 67 11.33 -1.35 -12.46
C VAL A 67 11.94 -1.87 -13.75
N ASP A 68 12.81 -2.88 -13.66
CA ASP A 68 13.43 -3.50 -14.83
C ASP A 68 12.37 -4.14 -15.74
N ALA A 69 11.36 -4.80 -15.16
CA ALA A 69 10.23 -5.36 -15.91
C ALA A 69 9.43 -4.27 -16.63
N TRP A 70 9.19 -3.12 -15.98
CA TRP A 70 8.54 -1.98 -16.63
C TRP A 70 9.36 -1.44 -17.81
N GLU A 71 10.67 -1.26 -17.62
CA GLU A 71 11.57 -0.71 -18.65
C GLU A 71 11.72 -1.63 -19.86
N THR A 72 11.66 -2.94 -19.64
CA THR A 72 11.76 -3.96 -20.69
C THR A 72 10.41 -4.32 -21.33
N GLY A 73 9.30 -3.76 -20.82
CA GLY A 73 7.96 -3.94 -21.35
C GLY A 73 7.24 -5.22 -20.88
N ASP A 74 7.75 -5.90 -19.85
CA ASP A 74 7.08 -7.01 -19.19
C ASP A 74 6.02 -6.51 -18.20
N PHE A 75 4.95 -5.95 -18.76
CA PHE A 75 3.86 -5.37 -17.96
C PHE A 75 3.05 -6.43 -17.22
N GLU A 76 3.00 -7.68 -17.70
CA GLU A 76 2.28 -8.75 -17.01
C GLU A 76 2.89 -9.01 -15.63
N ALA A 77 4.23 -9.13 -15.56
CA ALA A 77 4.92 -9.31 -14.30
C ALA A 77 4.71 -8.12 -13.34
N VAL A 78 4.76 -6.88 -13.85
CA VAL A 78 4.47 -5.67 -13.07
C VAL A 78 3.05 -5.66 -12.52
N VAL A 79 2.05 -6.08 -13.31
CA VAL A 79 0.66 -6.16 -12.85
C VAL A 79 0.49 -7.23 -11.78
N LEU A 80 1.09 -8.40 -11.95
CA LEU A 80 1.04 -9.48 -10.95
C LEU A 80 1.64 -9.06 -9.62
N HIS A 81 2.76 -8.34 -9.63
CA HIS A 81 3.37 -7.75 -8.45
C HIS A 81 2.42 -6.78 -7.72
N ASN A 82 1.83 -5.82 -8.44
CA ASN A 82 0.87 -4.88 -7.85
C ASN A 82 -0.36 -5.59 -7.25
N VAL A 83 -0.87 -6.61 -7.93
CA VAL A 83 -1.99 -7.42 -7.42
C VAL A 83 -1.59 -8.17 -6.14
N ALA A 84 -0.37 -8.70 -6.08
CA ALA A 84 0.13 -9.34 -4.88
C ALA A 84 0.22 -8.36 -3.70
N ASP A 85 0.72 -7.15 -3.91
CA ASP A 85 0.81 -6.12 -2.86
C ASP A 85 -0.56 -5.67 -2.34
N ILE A 86 -1.55 -5.51 -3.22
CA ILE A 86 -2.93 -5.23 -2.81
C ILE A 86 -3.47 -6.37 -1.91
N ARG A 87 -3.21 -7.62 -2.28
CA ARG A 87 -3.64 -8.79 -1.50
C ARG A 87 -2.90 -8.89 -0.16
N ARG A 88 -1.58 -8.66 -0.13
CA ARG A 88 -0.77 -8.61 1.10
C ARG A 88 -1.31 -7.53 2.05
N THR A 89 -1.58 -6.35 1.51
CA THR A 89 -2.14 -5.22 2.27
C THR A 89 -3.49 -5.59 2.89
N ARG A 90 -4.39 -6.26 2.14
CA ARG A 90 -5.68 -6.69 2.72
C ARG A 90 -5.51 -7.76 3.79
N ALA A 91 -4.66 -8.76 3.55
CA ALA A 91 -4.42 -9.82 4.51
C ALA A 91 -3.82 -9.28 5.83
N LEU A 92 -2.91 -8.31 5.73
CA LEU A 92 -2.42 -7.58 6.90
C LEU A 92 -3.54 -6.79 7.57
N MET A 93 -4.38 -6.10 6.81
CA MET A 93 -5.54 -5.40 7.38
C MET A 93 -6.45 -6.35 8.18
N ASP A 94 -6.68 -7.58 7.70
CA ASP A 94 -7.45 -8.61 8.44
C ASP A 94 -6.79 -8.96 9.80
N VAL A 95 -5.46 -9.02 9.86
CA VAL A 95 -4.72 -9.20 11.12
C VAL A 95 -4.89 -7.99 12.03
N ALA A 96 -4.74 -6.77 11.51
CA ALA A 96 -4.89 -5.55 12.29
C ALA A 96 -6.32 -5.41 12.84
N GLU A 97 -7.35 -5.67 12.04
CA GLU A 97 -8.77 -5.63 12.46
C GLU A 97 -9.06 -6.59 13.62
N ARG A 98 -8.29 -7.69 13.73
CA ARG A 98 -8.47 -8.70 14.78
C ARG A 98 -7.80 -8.33 16.10
N TYR A 99 -6.66 -7.65 16.06
CA TYR A 99 -5.81 -7.43 17.25
C TYR A 99 -5.70 -5.96 17.68
N CYS A 100 -6.12 -5.02 16.84
CA CYS A 100 -6.12 -3.59 17.15
C CYS A 100 -7.52 -3.06 17.44
N SER A 101 -7.58 -2.00 18.25
CA SER A 101 -8.80 -1.26 18.50
C SER A 101 -9.06 -0.24 17.39
N LYS A 102 -10.30 0.26 17.28
CA LYS A 102 -10.64 1.31 16.30
C LYS A 102 -9.77 2.57 16.43
N SER A 103 -9.35 2.93 17.65
CA SER A 103 -8.49 4.08 17.90
C SER A 103 -7.05 3.92 17.39
N ASP A 104 -6.63 2.70 17.05
CA ASP A 104 -5.31 2.45 16.50
C ASP A 104 -5.23 2.78 15.00
N PHE A 105 -6.38 2.99 14.36
CA PHE A 105 -6.48 3.36 12.95
C PHE A 105 -6.63 4.88 12.83
N SER A 106 -5.52 5.56 12.56
CA SER A 106 -5.51 7.01 12.30
C SER A 106 -6.09 7.27 10.91
N MET A 107 -7.38 7.66 10.87
CA MET A 107 -8.01 8.09 9.62
C MET A 107 -7.49 9.46 9.21
N LYS A 108 -7.06 9.56 7.96
CA LYS A 108 -6.58 10.78 7.33
C LYS A 108 -7.57 11.19 6.23
N SER A 109 -7.84 12.49 6.10
CA SER A 109 -8.68 13.01 5.02
C SER A 109 -7.91 13.06 3.70
N LEU A 110 -8.58 12.73 2.59
CA LEU A 110 -8.10 12.95 1.23
C LEU A 110 -8.62 14.23 0.60
N ASP A 111 -9.30 15.09 1.35
CA ASP A 111 -9.81 16.35 0.83
C ASP A 111 -8.67 17.21 0.26
N PRO A 112 -8.97 18.02 -0.78
CA PRO A 112 -8.03 19.03 -1.22
C PRO A 112 -7.71 19.96 -0.05
N VAL A 113 -6.43 20.26 0.15
CA VAL A 113 -6.05 21.39 0.99
C VAL A 113 -6.45 22.63 0.21
N MET A 114 -7.60 23.22 0.53
CA MET A 114 -7.97 24.51 -0.03
C MET A 114 -7.04 25.55 0.60
N ASP A 115 -6.22 26.22 -0.20
CA ASP A 115 -5.60 27.46 0.23
C ASP A 115 -6.75 28.44 0.52
N SER A 116 -6.93 28.79 1.79
CA SER A 116 -7.79 29.90 2.18
C SER A 116 -7.19 31.18 1.58
N GLN A 117 -7.80 31.67 0.49
CA GLN A 117 -7.57 33.02 -0.02
C GLN A 117 -8.13 34.07 0.93
#